data_AF-A0AAP7DI78-F1
#
_entry.id   AF-A0AAP7DI78-F1
#
_cell.length_a   1.000
_cell.length_b   1.000
_cell.length_c   1.000
_cell.angle_alpha   90.00
_cell.angle_beta   90.00
_cell.angle_gamma   90.00
#
_symmetry.space_group_name_H-M   'P 1'
#
loop_
_entity.id
_entity.type
_entity.pdbx_description
1 polymer ?
#
loop_
_entity_poly.entity_id
_entity_poly.type
_entity_poly.pdbx_seq_one_letter_code
_entity_poly.pdbx_strand_id
1 'polypeptide(L)'
;MVRESLREHPIAIFKHPFRDCIYKEAEEVARLKFDYAPVIEQQMEAYRKADYPQDNGLVASGLMVCSHQDPKVIQLMQQWRDEIEALSKRDQLSFNYVFWKNQEKYAVIEDDIFKHPCFQYRHHVLC
;
A
#
# COMPACT_ATOMS: atom_id res chain seq x y z
N MET A 1 17.52 9.59 12.77
CA MET A 1 16.83 8.35 12.36
C MET A 1 15.68 8.59 11.39
N VAL A 2 14.41 8.82 11.81
CA VAL A 2 13.28 8.98 10.85
C VAL A 2 13.45 10.18 9.91
N ARG A 3 13.92 11.33 10.42
CA ARG A 3 14.15 12.53 9.59
C ARG A 3 15.30 12.39 8.59
N GLU A 4 16.24 11.49 8.81
CA GLU A 4 17.38 11.27 7.90
C GLU A 4 16.99 10.29 6.78
N SER A 5 16.21 9.24 7.08
CA SER A 5 15.73 8.32 6.02
C SER A 5 14.75 9.01 5.05
N LEU A 6 13.99 10.00 5.52
CA LEU A 6 13.06 10.78 4.70
C LEU A 6 13.75 11.72 3.68
N ARG A 7 15.07 11.92 3.79
CA ARG A 7 15.84 12.70 2.81
C ARG A 7 16.10 11.93 1.53
N GLU A 8 16.21 10.60 1.61
CA GLU A 8 16.45 9.72 0.46
C GLU A 8 15.14 9.19 -0.14
N HIS A 9 14.17 8.87 0.72
CA HIS A 9 12.84 8.45 0.31
C HIS A 9 11.78 9.27 1.05
N PRO A 10 10.99 10.11 0.36
CA PRO A 10 10.08 11.03 1.03
C PRO A 10 8.87 10.33 1.66
N ILE A 11 8.80 9.00 1.57
CA ILE A 11 7.76 8.14 2.14
C ILE A 11 8.43 6.91 2.75
N ALA A 12 8.03 6.56 3.98
CA ALA A 12 8.37 5.32 4.66
C ALA A 12 7.09 4.62 5.15
N ILE A 13 6.97 3.33 4.88
CA ILE A 13 5.76 2.55 5.16
C ILE A 13 6.13 1.12 5.58
N PHE A 14 5.29 0.52 6.42
CA PHE A 14 5.52 -0.84 6.90
C PHE A 14 5.35 -1.86 5.78
N LYS A 15 6.20 -2.89 5.81
CA LYS A 15 6.00 -4.09 5.00
C LYS A 15 4.75 -4.83 5.46
N HIS A 16 4.03 -5.44 4.53
CA HIS A 16 2.92 -6.30 4.88
C HIS A 16 3.43 -7.61 5.53
N PRO A 17 2.90 -8.00 6.71
CA PRO A 17 3.50 -9.10 7.48
C PRO A 17 3.20 -10.50 6.91
N PHE A 18 2.18 -10.65 6.06
CA PHE A 18 1.70 -11.97 5.63
C PHE A 18 1.92 -12.27 4.14
N ARG A 19 2.09 -11.23 3.32
CA ARG A 19 2.10 -11.33 1.85
C ARG A 19 3.00 -10.27 1.27
N ASP A 20 3.45 -10.50 0.05
CA ASP A 20 4.42 -9.69 -0.68
C ASP A 20 4.00 -9.42 -2.13
N CYS A 21 2.74 -9.71 -2.46
CA CYS A 21 2.21 -9.58 -3.82
C CYS A 21 0.76 -9.12 -3.78
N ILE A 22 0.44 -8.09 -4.58
CA ILE A 22 -0.93 -7.56 -4.69
C ILE A 22 -1.92 -8.60 -5.24
N TYR A 23 -1.47 -9.51 -6.11
CA TYR A 23 -2.35 -10.55 -6.67
C TYR A 23 -2.73 -11.59 -5.62
N LYS A 24 -1.78 -12.02 -4.78
CA LYS A 24 -2.03 -12.90 -3.64
C LYS A 24 -2.90 -12.20 -2.58
N GLU A 25 -2.70 -10.90 -2.36
CA GLU A 25 -3.55 -10.10 -1.48
C GLU A 25 -4.97 -10.01 -2.02
N ALA A 26 -5.15 -9.76 -3.32
CA ALA A 26 -6.45 -9.67 -3.98
C ALA A 26 -7.26 -10.96 -3.83
N GLU A 27 -6.62 -12.13 -3.98
CA GLU A 27 -7.24 -13.42 -3.72
C GLU A 27 -7.76 -13.54 -2.28
N GLU A 28 -6.95 -13.12 -1.30
CA GLU A 28 -7.33 -13.17 0.11
C GLU A 28 -8.46 -12.18 0.44
N VAL A 29 -8.38 -10.96 -0.08
CA VAL A 29 -9.43 -9.94 0.07
C VAL A 29 -10.76 -10.46 -0.50
N ALA A 30 -10.74 -11.06 -1.69
CA ALA A 30 -11.93 -11.64 -2.30
C ALA A 30 -12.47 -12.82 -1.48
N ARG A 31 -11.58 -13.72 -1.03
CA ARG A 31 -11.93 -14.89 -0.20
C ARG A 31 -12.58 -14.48 1.12
N LEU A 32 -12.05 -13.45 1.77
CA LEU A 32 -12.57 -12.90 3.02
C LEU A 32 -13.78 -11.96 2.81
N LYS A 33 -14.17 -11.68 1.56
CA LYS A 33 -15.26 -10.76 1.19
C LYS A 33 -15.05 -9.36 1.74
N PHE A 34 -13.80 -8.93 1.73
CA PHE A 34 -13.36 -7.63 2.21
C PHE A 34 -13.62 -6.50 1.20
N ASP A 35 -13.93 -6.84 -0.05
CA ASP A 35 -14.48 -5.92 -1.05
C ASP A 35 -15.25 -6.72 -2.12
N TYR A 36 -15.85 -6.02 -3.09
CA TYR A 36 -16.62 -6.63 -4.18
C TYR A 36 -15.70 -7.30 -5.21
N ALA A 37 -15.78 -8.64 -5.32
CA ALA A 37 -14.87 -9.44 -6.13
C ALA A 37 -14.73 -8.98 -7.60
N PRO A 38 -15.79 -8.60 -8.33
CA PRO A 38 -15.65 -8.12 -9.71
C PRO A 38 -14.81 -6.85 -9.86
N VAL A 39 -14.83 -5.94 -8.87
CA VAL A 39 -13.99 -4.73 -8.88
C VAL A 39 -12.52 -5.09 -8.64
N ILE A 40 -12.26 -6.03 -7.73
CA ILE A 40 -10.91 -6.57 -7.49
C ILE A 40 -10.37 -7.23 -8.76
N GLU A 41 -11.17 -8.09 -9.40
CA GLU A 41 -10.79 -8.78 -10.63
C GLU A 41 -10.49 -7.81 -11.77
N GLN A 42 -11.35 -6.79 -11.96
CA GLN A 42 -11.13 -5.72 -12.93
C GLN A 42 -9.81 -4.99 -12.68
N GLN A 43 -9.51 -4.64 -11.42
CA GLN A 43 -8.27 -3.96 -11.04
C GLN A 43 -7.04 -4.83 -11.31
N MET A 44 -7.06 -6.09 -10.88
CA MET A 44 -5.95 -7.01 -11.11
C MET A 44 -5.72 -7.27 -12.60
N GLU A 45 -6.77 -7.35 -13.40
CA GLU A 45 -6.66 -7.51 -14.85
C GLU A 45 -6.08 -6.27 -15.52
N ALA A 46 -6.47 -5.06 -15.10
CA ALA A 46 -5.87 -3.83 -15.57
C ALA A 46 -4.36 -3.78 -15.27
N TYR A 47 -3.96 -4.20 -14.07
CA TYR A 47 -2.55 -4.23 -13.68
C TYR A 47 -1.73 -5.29 -14.44
N ARG A 48 -2.31 -6.46 -14.72
CA ARG A 48 -1.67 -7.47 -15.59
C ARG A 48 -1.45 -6.94 -17.01
N LYS A 49 -2.44 -6.24 -17.58
CA LYS A 49 -2.33 -5.61 -18.90
C LYS A 49 -1.31 -4.47 -18.95
N ALA A 50 -1.01 -3.87 -17.79
CA ALA A 50 0.04 -2.88 -17.65
C ALA A 50 1.42 -3.52 -17.39
N ASP A 51 1.56 -4.85 -17.45
CA ASP A 51 2.79 -5.59 -17.14
C ASP A 51 3.31 -5.37 -15.71
N TYR A 52 2.42 -5.09 -14.76
CA TYR A 52 2.81 -4.99 -13.36
C TYR A 52 3.31 -6.36 -12.83
N PRO A 53 4.51 -6.43 -12.23
CA PRO A 53 5.11 -7.70 -11.84
C PRO A 53 4.43 -8.35 -10.63
N GLN A 54 4.48 -9.68 -10.61
CA GLN A 54 4.19 -10.46 -9.39
C GLN A 54 5.31 -10.28 -8.35
N ASP A 55 4.98 -10.53 -7.08
CA ASP A 55 5.94 -10.50 -5.96
C ASP A 55 6.74 -9.18 -5.82
N ASN A 56 6.15 -8.06 -6.25
CA ASN A 56 6.76 -6.72 -6.19
C ASN A 56 6.56 -6.01 -4.84
N GLY A 57 6.65 -6.80 -3.77
CA GLY A 57 6.35 -6.36 -2.40
C GLY A 57 4.88 -6.04 -2.16
N LEU A 58 4.58 -5.79 -0.89
CA LEU A 58 3.27 -5.36 -0.43
C LEU A 58 3.46 -4.58 0.87
N VAL A 59 2.68 -3.51 1.04
CA VAL A 59 2.77 -2.63 2.22
C VAL A 59 1.58 -2.84 3.16
N ALA A 60 1.80 -2.55 4.44
CA ALA A 60 0.74 -2.31 5.40
C ALA A 60 0.58 -0.80 5.59
N SER A 61 -0.47 -0.25 4.97
CA SER A 61 -0.78 1.19 4.89
C SER A 61 -1.34 1.81 6.17
N GLY A 62 -1.58 1.03 7.23
CA GLY A 62 -2.14 1.52 8.49
C GLY A 62 -1.29 2.58 9.20
N LEU A 63 0.02 2.62 8.94
CA LEU A 63 0.92 3.67 9.41
C LEU A 63 1.95 3.99 8.33
N MET A 64 2.04 5.27 7.98
CA MET A 64 2.96 5.79 6.99
C MET A 64 3.57 7.10 7.50
N VAL A 65 4.87 7.27 7.25
CA VAL A 65 5.56 8.53 7.47
C VAL A 65 5.88 9.14 6.11
N CYS A 66 5.44 10.38 5.87
CA CYS A 66 5.66 11.04 4.59
C CYS A 66 6.01 12.52 4.73
N SER A 67 6.85 13.00 3.81
CA SER A 67 7.13 14.42 3.58
C SER A 67 5.97 15.05 2.82
N HIS A 68 4.83 15.23 3.50
CA HIS A 68 3.55 15.67 2.91
C HIS A 68 3.54 17.02 2.17
N GLN A 69 4.59 17.84 2.30
CA GLN A 69 4.75 19.11 1.58
C GLN A 69 5.54 18.95 0.27
N ASP A 70 6.15 17.79 0.04
CA ASP A 70 6.83 17.49 -1.21
C ASP A 70 5.80 17.37 -2.34
N PRO A 71 5.86 18.20 -3.40
CA PRO A 71 4.94 18.15 -4.53
C PRO A 71 4.83 16.76 -5.17
N LYS A 72 5.92 15.99 -5.16
CA LYS A 72 5.99 14.64 -5.71
C LYS A 72 5.21 13.64 -4.85
N VAL A 73 5.33 13.76 -3.53
CA VAL A 73 4.50 12.98 -2.59
C VAL A 73 3.03 13.30 -2.78
N ILE A 74 2.69 14.58 -2.91
CA ILE A 74 1.30 15.02 -3.14
C ILE A 74 0.74 14.37 -4.41
N GLN A 75 1.49 14.38 -5.51
CA GLN A 75 1.08 13.75 -6.77
C GLN A 75 0.87 12.23 -6.62
N LEU A 76 1.81 11.52 -5.99
CA LEU A 76 1.69 10.08 -5.75
C LEU A 76 0.48 9.73 -4.89
N MET A 77 0.23 10.51 -3.83
CA MET A 77 -0.93 10.31 -2.95
C MET A 77 -2.26 10.59 -3.66
N GLN A 78 -2.30 11.56 -4.58
CA GLN A 78 -3.48 11.83 -5.41
C GLN A 78 -3.76 10.66 -6.35
N GLN A 79 -2.75 10.18 -7.07
CA GLN A 79 -2.91 9.02 -7.96
C GLN A 79 -3.33 7.76 -7.18
N TRP A 80 -2.79 7.56 -5.97
CA TRP A 80 -3.20 6.45 -5.12
C TRP A 80 -4.64 6.57 -4.64
N ARG A 81 -5.07 7.79 -4.27
CA ARG A 81 -6.48 8.08 -4.00
C ARG A 81 -7.34 7.77 -5.23
N ASP A 82 -6.95 8.18 -6.43
CA ASP A 82 -7.73 7.96 -7.66
C ASP A 82 -7.96 6.46 -7.91
N GLU A 83 -6.94 5.61 -7.68
CA GLU A 83 -7.09 4.15 -7.75
C GLU A 83 -8.10 3.61 -6.72
N ILE A 84 -8.05 4.10 -5.48
CA ILE A 84 -8.97 3.70 -4.39
C ILE A 84 -10.41 4.16 -4.67
N GLU A 85 -10.59 5.34 -5.28
CA GLU A 85 -11.90 5.88 -5.61
C GLU A 85 -12.53 5.19 -6.83
N ALA A 86 -11.71 4.77 -7.80
CA ALA A 86 -12.18 4.14 -9.04
C ALA A 86 -12.33 2.60 -8.94
N LEU A 87 -11.54 1.94 -8.09
CA LEU A 87 -11.42 0.48 -8.02
C LEU A 87 -11.66 -0.03 -6.59
N SER A 88 -10.92 -1.07 -6.14
CA SER A 88 -11.10 -1.60 -4.79
C SER A 88 -10.67 -0.56 -3.76
N LYS A 89 -11.44 -0.47 -2.68
CA LYS A 89 -11.11 0.39 -1.53
C LYS A 89 -9.97 -0.17 -0.68
N ARG A 90 -9.49 -1.37 -1.00
CA ARG A 90 -8.32 -1.98 -0.36
C ARG A 90 -7.07 -1.33 -0.91
N ASP A 91 -6.64 -0.32 -0.18
CA ASP A 91 -5.46 0.49 -0.42
C ASP A 91 -4.15 -0.30 -0.65
N GLN A 92 -4.01 -1.48 -0.01
CA GLN A 92 -2.94 -2.45 -0.24
C GLN A 92 -2.86 -2.97 -1.69
N LEU A 93 -3.96 -2.95 -2.43
CA LEU A 93 -4.01 -3.46 -3.80
C LEU A 93 -3.41 -2.49 -4.81
N SER A 94 -3.38 -1.18 -4.52
CA SER A 94 -2.98 -0.15 -5.49
C SER A 94 -1.70 0.60 -5.13
N PHE A 95 -1.27 0.63 -3.86
CA PHE A 95 -0.11 1.44 -3.44
C PHE A 95 1.16 1.08 -4.23
N ASN A 96 1.56 -0.20 -4.19
CA ASN A 96 2.78 -0.65 -4.87
C ASN A 96 2.72 -0.42 -6.39
N TYR A 97 1.53 -0.55 -6.98
CA TYR A 97 1.30 -0.28 -8.39
C TYR A 97 1.55 1.19 -8.74
N VAL A 98 1.04 2.14 -7.96
CA VAL A 98 1.24 3.57 -8.20
C VAL A 98 2.72 3.94 -8.16
N PHE A 99 3.47 3.44 -7.18
CA PHE A 99 4.90 3.70 -7.10
C PHE A 99 5.67 3.07 -8.26
N TRP A 100 5.36 1.83 -8.61
CA TRP A 100 5.97 1.16 -9.76
C TRP A 100 5.70 1.92 -11.07
N LYS A 101 4.45 2.33 -11.31
CA LYS A 101 4.03 3.04 -12.53
C LYS A 101 4.76 4.37 -12.70
N ASN A 102 5.06 5.06 -11.61
CA ASN A 102 5.80 6.32 -11.63
C ASN A 102 7.33 6.13 -11.52
N GLN A 103 7.82 4.89 -11.44
CA GLN A 103 9.23 4.55 -11.23
C GLN A 103 9.79 5.12 -9.93
N GLU A 104 8.95 5.20 -8.90
CA GLU A 104 9.27 5.80 -7.61
C GLU A 104 9.59 4.78 -6.54
N LYS A 105 10.43 5.21 -5.61
CA LYS A 105 10.86 4.41 -4.46
C LYS A 105 10.33 4.98 -3.16
N TYR A 106 10.10 4.09 -2.21
CA TYR A 106 9.74 4.40 -0.85
C TYR A 106 10.62 3.57 0.09
N ALA A 107 10.81 4.04 1.32
CA ALA A 107 11.49 3.28 2.34
C ALA A 107 10.52 2.25 2.94
N VAL A 108 11.03 1.04 3.16
CA VAL A 108 10.30 -0.04 3.85
C VAL A 108 10.72 -0.07 5.30
N ILE A 109 9.73 -0.07 6.20
CA ILE A 109 9.93 -0.35 7.62
C ILE A 109 9.72 -1.86 7.78
N GLU A 110 10.79 -2.59 8.10
CA GLU A 110 10.80 -4.06 8.22
C GLU A 110 10.25 -4.58 9.55
N ASP A 111 9.83 -3.69 10.45
CA ASP A 111 9.21 -4.06 11.72
C ASP A 111 7.75 -4.52 11.55
N ASP A 112 7.19 -5.12 12.60
CA ASP A 112 5.78 -5.52 12.64
C ASP A 112 4.89 -4.31 12.94
N ILE A 113 4.00 -3.97 12.01
CA ILE A 113 3.04 -2.86 12.16
C ILE A 113 2.08 -3.05 13.36
N PHE A 114 1.90 -4.26 13.86
CA PHE A 114 1.05 -4.53 15.03
C PHE A 114 1.84 -4.55 16.34
N LYS A 115 3.18 -4.57 16.28
CA LYS A 115 4.08 -4.68 17.44
C LYS A 115 5.31 -3.80 17.26
N HIS A 116 5.22 -2.55 17.68
CA HIS A 116 6.33 -1.62 17.61
C HIS A 116 6.50 -0.82 18.91
N PRO A 117 7.73 -0.61 19.44
CA PRO A 117 7.94 0.11 20.70
C PRO A 117 7.40 1.55 20.72
N CYS A 118 7.30 2.19 19.56
CA CYS A 118 6.90 3.60 19.45
C CYS A 118 5.40 3.84 19.40
N PHE A 119 4.55 2.80 19.32
CA PHE A 119 3.10 2.98 19.32
C PHE A 119 2.38 1.73 19.84
N GLN A 120 1.14 1.91 20.31
CA GLN A 120 0.31 0.81 20.76
C GLN A 120 -0.80 0.56 19.74
N TYR A 121 -0.84 -0.63 19.14
CA TYR A 121 -1.99 -1.07 18.38
C TYR A 121 -3.14 -1.43 19.33
N ARG A 122 -4.34 -0.93 19.03
CA ARG A 122 -5.58 -1.31 19.73
C ARG A 122 -6.55 -1.84 18.70
N HIS A 123 -6.99 -3.09 18.88
CA HIS A 123 -8.05 -3.65 18.05
C HIS A 123 -9.30 -2.78 18.14
N HIS A 124 -9.91 -2.50 17.00
CA HIS A 124 -11.19 -1.84 16.95
C HIS A 124 -12.23 -2.75 17.60
N VAL A 125 -12.84 -2.30 18.69
CA VAL A 125 -13.97 -2.97 19.31
C VAL A 125 -15.19 -2.59 18.48
N LEU A 126 -15.78 -3.57 17.78
CA LEU A 126 -17.07 -3.38 17.15
C LEU A 126 -18.10 -3.20 18.28
N CYS A 127 -18.54 -1.96 18.47
CA CYS A 127 -19.70 -1.63 19.31
C CYS A 127 -20.99 -1.95 18.57
#